data_AF-A0A9D7PU44-F1
#
_entry.id   AF-A0A9D7PU44-F1
#
_cell.length_a   1.000
_cell.length_b   1.000
_cell.length_c   1.000
_cell.angle_alpha   90.00
_cell.angle_beta   90.00
_cell.angle_gamma   90.00
#
_symmetry.space_group_name_H-M   'P 1'
#
loop_
_entity.id
_entity.type
_entity.pdbx_description
1 polymer ?
#
loop_
_entity_poly.entity_id
_entity_poly.type
_entity_poly.pdbx_seq_one_letter_code
_entity_poly.pdbx_strand_id
1 'polypeptide(L)'
;MILYFAFIVPVWYINGVRFYVATYLFTYGCIAYYLLRDKKKLFFLALSPLMHFSFIIPVGLFLVHFLLPKNIWLYLTVLALSLFLFNLSIPEMVSFIPSINNQIDGTVRGYTNVNVIENVFKHREKTIWFTKLHESLLNYISFFMISCIVVLYKKIKEKEVILFVTLGILILAFSNIVDKIPSMGRFYTVSQMILSIGFILMSASYENKIFKRITFSILLFPSVFCILVTLRYCIDYMGFYTLLLNPLTSPFFEMTSNLRDLY
;
A
#
# COMPACT_ATOMS: atom_id res chain seq x y z
N MET A 1 -14.40 0.67 -8.31
CA MET A 1 -13.74 0.70 -6.98
C MET A 1 -13.44 -0.70 -6.47
N ILE A 2 -14.42 -1.61 -6.40
CA ILE A 2 -14.16 -3.03 -6.02
C ILE A 2 -13.12 -3.67 -6.95
N LEU A 3 -13.26 -3.48 -8.26
CA LEU A 3 -12.28 -3.97 -9.22
C LEU A 3 -10.89 -3.35 -8.98
N TYR A 4 -10.79 -2.03 -8.80
CA TYR A 4 -9.54 -1.36 -8.46
C TYR A 4 -8.89 -1.95 -7.19
N PHE A 5 -9.68 -2.14 -6.13
CA PHE A 5 -9.22 -2.75 -4.88
C PHE A 5 -8.57 -4.12 -5.09
N ALA A 6 -9.14 -4.96 -5.95
CA ALA A 6 -8.57 -6.27 -6.26
C ALA A 6 -7.20 -6.20 -6.95
N PHE A 7 -6.87 -5.06 -7.58
CA PHE A 7 -5.62 -4.84 -8.31
C PHE A 7 -4.59 -4.01 -7.51
N ILE A 8 -4.93 -3.47 -6.33
CA ILE A 8 -3.96 -2.76 -5.46
C ILE A 8 -2.85 -3.71 -5.03
N VAL A 9 -3.22 -4.96 -4.72
CA VAL A 9 -2.30 -6.03 -4.33
C VAL A 9 -2.37 -7.12 -5.39
N PRO A 10 -1.60 -7.01 -6.49
CA PRO A 10 -1.67 -7.97 -7.58
C PRO A 10 -1.14 -9.34 -7.17
N VAL A 11 -1.89 -10.39 -7.50
CA VAL A 11 -1.54 -11.79 -7.16
C VAL A 11 -0.31 -12.30 -7.92
N TRP A 12 0.03 -11.68 -9.05
CA TRP A 12 1.11 -12.09 -9.96
C TRP A 12 2.49 -11.56 -9.60
N TYR A 13 2.63 -10.70 -8.59
CA TYR A 13 3.93 -10.14 -8.25
C TYR A 13 4.73 -11.09 -7.33
N ILE A 14 5.31 -12.13 -7.91
CA ILE A 14 5.99 -13.23 -7.19
C ILE A 14 7.05 -12.70 -6.22
N ASN A 15 7.82 -11.68 -6.64
CA ASN A 15 8.87 -11.04 -5.83
C ASN A 15 8.34 -10.33 -4.57
N GLY A 16 7.03 -10.04 -4.51
CA GLY A 16 6.36 -9.38 -3.39
C GLY A 16 5.37 -10.26 -2.64
N VAL A 17 5.20 -11.53 -3.00
CA VAL A 17 4.14 -12.41 -2.44
C VAL A 17 4.14 -12.42 -0.91
N ARG A 18 5.31 -12.53 -0.27
CA ARG A 18 5.40 -12.53 1.21
C ARG A 18 4.86 -11.23 1.81
N PHE A 19 5.24 -10.08 1.24
CA PHE A 19 4.76 -8.77 1.66
C PHE A 19 3.25 -8.66 1.42
N TYR A 20 2.74 -9.11 0.29
CA TYR A 20 1.32 -9.05 -0.05
C TYR A 20 0.44 -9.95 0.80
N VAL A 21 0.88 -11.19 1.09
CA VAL A 21 0.19 -12.06 2.03
C VAL A 21 0.14 -11.43 3.43
N ALA A 22 1.23 -10.81 3.86
CA ALA A 22 1.25 -10.04 5.10
C ALA A 22 0.29 -8.83 5.05
N THR A 23 0.19 -8.12 3.91
CA THR A 23 -0.79 -7.04 3.70
C THR A 23 -2.22 -7.54 3.88
N TYR A 24 -2.58 -8.68 3.28
CA TYR A 24 -3.91 -9.27 3.42
C TYR A 24 -4.20 -9.69 4.86
N LEU A 25 -3.27 -10.36 5.53
CA LEU A 25 -3.42 -10.77 6.94
C LEU A 25 -3.58 -9.58 7.89
N PHE A 26 -2.72 -8.57 7.73
CA PHE A 26 -2.77 -7.34 8.51
C PHE A 26 -4.10 -6.61 8.30
N THR A 27 -4.50 -6.42 7.04
CA THR A 27 -5.74 -5.73 6.69
C THR A 27 -6.96 -6.50 7.20
N TYR A 28 -6.97 -7.83 7.06
CA TYR A 28 -8.02 -8.68 7.59
C TYR A 28 -8.13 -8.58 9.12
N GLY A 29 -7.01 -8.62 9.83
CA GLY A 29 -6.99 -8.41 11.28
C GLY A 29 -7.53 -7.03 11.68
N CYS A 30 -7.17 -5.98 10.93
CA CYS A 30 -7.70 -4.62 11.14
C CYS A 30 -9.22 -4.55 10.89
N ILE A 31 -9.72 -5.15 9.81
CA ILE A 31 -11.16 -5.25 9.52
C ILE A 31 -11.89 -5.97 10.65
N ALA A 32 -11.37 -7.11 11.06
CA ALA A 32 -11.99 -7.91 12.11
C ALA A 32 -12.07 -7.15 13.44
N TYR A 33 -11.03 -6.40 13.78
CA TYR A 33 -10.99 -5.59 14.99
C TYR A 33 -11.93 -4.37 14.92
N TYR A 34 -11.78 -3.51 13.90
CA TYR A 34 -12.53 -2.25 13.83
C TYR A 34 -13.98 -2.45 13.42
N LEU A 35 -14.21 -3.21 12.35
CA LEU A 35 -15.50 -3.27 11.67
C LEU A 35 -16.37 -4.43 12.19
N LEU A 36 -15.76 -5.58 12.47
CA LEU A 36 -16.49 -6.77 12.95
C LEU A 36 -16.49 -6.91 14.48
N ARG A 37 -15.69 -6.11 15.20
CA ARG A 37 -15.51 -6.16 16.67
C ARG A 37 -15.08 -7.55 17.18
N ASP A 38 -14.47 -8.37 16.33
CA ASP A 38 -14.00 -9.72 16.63
C ASP A 38 -12.53 -9.71 17.06
N LYS A 39 -12.32 -9.52 18.37
CA LYS A 39 -10.96 -9.42 18.96
C LYS A 39 -10.16 -10.71 18.82
N LYS A 40 -10.79 -11.88 18.64
CA LYS A 40 -10.06 -13.15 18.50
C LYS A 40 -9.21 -13.16 17.22
N LYS A 41 -9.66 -12.44 16.20
CA LYS A 41 -8.96 -12.31 14.91
C LYS A 41 -7.80 -11.30 14.92
N LEU A 42 -7.52 -10.65 16.04
CA LEU A 42 -6.26 -9.88 16.22
C LEU A 42 -5.02 -10.77 16.08
N PHE A 43 -5.16 -12.08 16.27
CA PHE A 43 -4.11 -13.04 15.97
C PHE A 43 -3.59 -12.93 14.52
N PHE A 44 -4.45 -12.67 13.53
CA PHE A 44 -4.01 -12.49 12.14
C PHE A 44 -3.14 -11.23 11.95
N LEU A 45 -3.44 -10.17 12.69
CA LEU A 45 -2.61 -8.97 12.75
C LEU A 45 -1.24 -9.30 13.35
N ALA A 46 -1.21 -10.06 14.46
CA ALA A 46 0.02 -10.51 15.11
C ALA A 46 0.83 -11.53 14.27
N LEU A 47 0.21 -12.28 13.37
CA LEU A 47 0.88 -13.18 12.43
C LEU A 47 1.53 -12.45 11.25
N SER A 48 1.07 -11.26 10.89
CA SER A 48 1.56 -10.55 9.70
C SER A 48 3.10 -10.35 9.67
N PRO A 49 3.80 -10.06 10.80
CA PRO A 49 5.26 -9.98 10.82
C PRO A 49 5.96 -11.33 10.55
N LEU A 50 5.32 -12.47 10.83
CA LEU A 50 5.89 -13.79 10.51
C LEU A 50 5.87 -14.07 9.01
N MET A 51 4.88 -13.54 8.29
CA MET A 51 4.84 -13.64 6.83
C MET A 51 5.85 -12.72 6.17
N HIS A 52 6.02 -11.52 6.71
CA HIS A 52 7.04 -10.59 6.26
C HIS A 52 7.47 -9.64 7.38
N PHE A 53 8.74 -9.72 7.78
CA PHE A 53 9.24 -9.04 8.98
C PHE A 53 8.95 -7.54 9.06
N SER A 54 8.94 -6.83 7.93
CA SER A 54 8.65 -5.39 7.91
C SER A 54 7.24 -5.04 8.38
N PHE A 55 6.33 -6.01 8.46
CA PHE A 55 5.00 -5.84 9.05
C PHE A 55 5.00 -5.54 10.56
N ILE A 56 6.16 -5.68 11.23
CA ILE A 56 6.34 -5.14 12.59
C ILE A 56 6.02 -3.64 12.65
N ILE A 57 6.27 -2.91 11.54
CA ILE A 57 5.99 -1.47 11.42
C ILE A 57 4.47 -1.21 11.36
N PRO A 58 3.68 -1.74 10.40
CA PRO A 58 2.22 -1.67 10.40
C PRO A 58 1.58 -2.08 11.73
N VAL A 59 2.06 -3.16 12.36
CA VAL A 59 1.58 -3.60 13.69
C VAL A 59 1.90 -2.56 14.75
N GLY A 60 3.11 -2.00 14.76
CA GLY A 60 3.49 -0.89 15.64
C GLY A 60 2.62 0.35 15.42
N LEU A 61 2.36 0.73 14.17
CA LEU A 61 1.46 1.84 13.83
C LEU A 61 0.02 1.58 14.26
N PHE A 62 -0.44 0.33 14.19
CA PHE A 62 -1.74 -0.05 14.74
C PHE A 62 -1.79 0.15 16.26
N LEU A 63 -0.73 -0.22 16.99
CA LEU A 63 -0.64 0.01 18.44
C LEU A 63 -0.56 1.51 18.77
N VAL A 64 0.22 2.29 18.03
CA VAL A 64 0.27 3.75 18.17
C VAL A 64 -1.12 4.35 17.92
N HIS A 65 -1.79 3.94 16.83
CA HIS A 65 -3.16 4.36 16.55
C HIS A 65 -4.09 4.00 17.71
N PHE A 66 -3.96 2.81 18.28
CA PHE A 66 -4.75 2.37 19.43
C PHE A 66 -4.63 3.34 20.61
N LEU A 67 -3.42 3.81 20.92
CA LEU A 67 -3.10 4.75 22.00
C LEU A 67 -3.46 6.20 21.70
N LEU A 68 -3.41 6.63 20.43
CA LEU A 68 -3.69 8.01 20.04
C LEU A 68 -5.18 8.37 20.19
N PRO A 69 -5.49 9.66 20.46
CA PRO A 69 -6.86 10.16 20.43
C PRO A 69 -7.57 9.83 19.12
N LYS A 70 -8.85 9.46 19.20
CA LYS A 70 -9.67 9.07 18.05
C LYS A 70 -10.25 10.26 17.28
N ASN A 71 -9.41 11.26 17.05
CA ASN A 71 -9.79 12.49 16.35
C ASN A 71 -9.21 12.50 14.94
N ILE A 72 -10.06 12.51 13.91
CA ILE A 72 -9.63 12.53 12.50
C ILE A 72 -8.67 13.68 12.19
N TRP A 73 -8.85 14.85 12.81
CA TRP A 73 -8.00 16.02 12.58
C TRP A 73 -6.55 15.79 13.01
N LEU A 74 -6.32 15.03 14.08
CA LEU A 74 -4.97 14.66 14.52
C LEU A 74 -4.24 13.89 13.40
N TYR A 75 -4.89 12.89 12.81
CA TYR A 75 -4.30 12.06 11.75
C TYR A 75 -4.09 12.86 10.46
N LEU A 76 -4.98 13.80 10.14
CA LEU A 76 -4.79 14.72 9.02
C LEU A 76 -3.63 15.68 9.25
N THR A 77 -3.44 16.17 10.48
CA THR A 77 -2.27 16.98 10.84
C THR A 77 -0.98 16.17 10.69
N VAL A 78 -0.96 14.93 11.17
CA VAL A 78 0.20 14.03 10.99
C VAL A 78 0.48 13.78 9.51
N LEU A 79 -0.56 13.57 8.70
CA LEU A 79 -0.43 13.44 7.24
C LEU A 79 0.12 14.73 6.62
N ALA A 80 -0.40 15.89 6.98
CA ALA A 80 0.09 17.17 6.46
C ALA A 80 1.57 17.38 6.81
N LEU A 81 1.96 17.14 8.07
CA LEU A 81 3.36 17.21 8.51
C LEU A 81 4.26 16.24 7.73
N SER A 82 3.78 15.03 7.44
CA SER A 82 4.55 14.05 6.66
C SER A 82 4.89 14.54 5.24
N LEU A 83 4.04 15.37 4.63
CA LEU A 83 4.29 15.94 3.30
C LEU A 83 5.44 16.96 3.31
N PHE A 84 5.65 17.65 4.44
CA PHE A 84 6.79 18.57 4.60
C PHE A 84 8.09 17.82 4.91
N LEU A 85 8.01 16.78 5.75
CA LEU A 85 9.16 15.94 6.09
C LEU A 85 9.69 15.14 4.89
N PHE A 86 8.86 14.89 3.89
CA PHE A 86 9.27 14.30 2.62
C PHE A 86 10.42 15.08 1.94
N ASN A 87 10.61 16.37 2.20
CA ASN A 87 11.69 17.13 1.57
C ASN A 87 13.08 16.95 2.22
N LEU A 88 13.18 16.29 3.37
CA LEU A 88 14.46 16.05 4.05
C LEU A 88 15.40 15.17 3.21
N SER A 89 16.70 15.43 3.30
CA SER A 89 17.70 14.66 2.56
C SER A 89 17.88 13.26 3.17
N ILE A 90 18.30 12.28 2.36
CA ILE A 90 18.58 10.91 2.84
C ILE A 90 19.57 10.88 4.01
N PRO A 91 20.70 11.63 3.99
CA PRO A 91 21.64 11.66 5.12
C PRO A 91 21.01 12.15 6.42
N GLU A 92 20.12 13.14 6.36
CA GLU A 92 19.37 13.64 7.52
C GLU A 92 18.47 12.55 8.09
N MET A 93 17.76 11.78 7.25
CA MET A 93 16.91 10.69 7.71
C MET A 93 17.69 9.53 8.35
N VAL A 94 18.84 9.17 7.78
CA VAL A 94 19.71 8.12 8.33
C VAL A 94 20.28 8.53 9.70
N SER A 95 20.51 9.82 9.93
CA SER A 95 20.99 10.33 11.23
C SER A 95 19.98 10.15 12.38
N PHE A 96 18.70 9.96 12.08
CA PHE A 96 17.65 9.66 13.08
C PHE A 96 17.53 8.17 13.41
N ILE A 97 18.15 7.28 12.62
CA ILE A 97 18.23 5.85 12.95
C ILE A 97 19.32 5.74 14.02
N PRO A 98 18.99 5.31 15.26
CA PRO A 98 20.01 5.08 16.27
C PRO A 98 21.08 4.16 15.68
N SER A 99 22.35 4.38 16.03
CA SER A 99 23.46 3.49 15.71
C SER A 99 23.25 2.13 16.39
N ILE A 100 22.31 1.34 15.86
CA ILE A 100 22.07 -0.03 16.25
C ILE A 100 23.29 -0.80 15.76
N ASN A 101 24.25 -0.91 16.68
CA ASN A 101 25.37 -1.83 16.82
C ASN A 101 25.85 -2.55 15.54
N ASN A 102 27.18 -2.59 15.35
CA ASN A 102 27.96 -3.15 14.22
C ASN A 102 27.77 -4.66 13.92
N GLN A 103 26.56 -5.19 14.05
CA GLN A 103 26.18 -6.59 13.83
C GLN A 103 25.02 -6.72 12.82
N ILE A 104 24.32 -5.63 12.46
CA ILE A 104 23.29 -5.60 11.39
C ILE A 104 23.87 -5.06 10.06
N ASP A 105 25.15 -5.35 9.82
CA ASP A 105 25.98 -4.61 8.87
C ASP A 105 25.75 -4.97 7.40
N GLY A 106 25.16 -6.12 7.07
CA GLY A 106 24.95 -6.49 5.66
C GLY A 106 23.78 -5.76 5.00
N THR A 107 22.61 -5.79 5.64
CA THR A 107 21.36 -5.35 5.03
C THR A 107 21.07 -3.88 5.26
N VAL A 108 21.38 -3.35 6.46
CA VAL A 108 21.17 -1.92 6.76
C VAL A 108 22.14 -1.07 5.95
N ARG A 109 23.44 -1.43 5.89
CA ARG A 109 24.42 -0.74 5.02
C ARG A 109 24.03 -0.86 3.54
N GLY A 110 23.46 -1.99 3.12
CA GLY A 110 22.97 -2.16 1.75
C GLY A 110 21.89 -1.14 1.36
N TYR A 111 20.97 -0.81 2.29
CA TYR A 111 19.88 0.13 2.04
C TYR A 111 20.20 1.60 2.42
N THR A 112 21.22 1.85 3.24
CA THR A 112 21.67 3.20 3.61
C THR A 112 22.89 3.68 2.83
N ASN A 113 23.52 2.81 2.02
CA ASN A 113 24.64 3.21 1.17
C ASN A 113 24.16 4.18 0.09
N VAL A 114 24.72 5.39 0.11
CA VAL A 114 24.42 6.47 -0.82
C VAL A 114 24.52 6.02 -2.27
N ASN A 115 25.49 5.15 -2.61
CA ASN A 115 25.66 4.65 -3.98
C ASN A 115 24.53 3.71 -4.41
N VAL A 116 24.00 2.89 -3.50
CA VAL A 116 22.85 2.01 -3.78
C VAL A 116 21.60 2.85 -3.97
N ILE A 117 21.41 3.84 -3.11
CA ILE A 117 20.29 4.78 -3.17
C ILE A 117 20.33 5.58 -4.48
N GLU A 118 21.49 6.13 -4.84
CA GLU A 118 21.68 6.88 -6.09
C GLU A 118 21.46 6.00 -7.32
N ASN A 119 21.92 4.75 -7.30
CA ASN A 119 21.64 3.80 -8.38
C ASN A 119 20.14 3.50 -8.48
N VAL A 120 19.42 3.32 -7.37
CA VAL A 120 17.96 3.14 -7.37
C VAL A 120 17.26 4.39 -7.95
N PHE A 121 17.70 5.60 -7.59
CA PHE A 121 17.16 6.84 -8.15
C PHE A 121 17.42 6.96 -9.66
N LYS A 122 18.64 6.65 -10.13
CA LYS A 122 18.98 6.63 -11.56
C LYS A 122 18.13 5.62 -12.35
N HIS A 123 17.82 4.47 -11.76
CA HIS A 123 16.91 3.50 -12.37
C HIS A 123 15.45 4.00 -12.35
N ARG A 124 15.00 4.65 -11.26
CA ARG A 124 13.67 5.30 -11.19
C ARG A 124 13.51 6.41 -12.23
N GLU A 125 14.55 7.19 -12.49
CA GLU A 125 14.52 8.23 -13.53
C GLU A 125 14.40 7.64 -14.94
N LYS A 126 14.99 6.47 -15.18
CA LYS A 126 14.91 5.74 -16.45
C LYS A 126 13.60 4.93 -16.62
N THR A 127 12.73 4.91 -15.62
CA THR A 127 11.46 4.19 -15.72
C THR A 127 10.53 4.81 -16.77
N ILE A 128 9.80 3.96 -17.48
CA ILE A 128 8.89 4.36 -18.55
C ILE A 128 7.77 5.25 -17.98
N TRP A 129 7.35 6.26 -18.74
CA TRP A 129 6.40 7.31 -18.31
C TRP A 129 5.13 6.76 -17.63
N PHE A 130 4.55 5.66 -18.14
CA PHE A 130 3.31 5.10 -17.61
C PHE A 130 3.48 4.49 -16.21
N THR A 131 4.69 4.05 -15.86
CA THR A 131 4.99 3.54 -14.50
C THR A 131 5.06 4.70 -13.50
N LYS A 132 5.70 5.82 -13.88
CA LYS A 132 5.73 7.04 -13.06
C LYS A 132 4.33 7.62 -12.87
N LEU A 133 3.54 7.64 -13.94
CA LEU A 133 2.16 8.11 -13.90
C LEU A 133 1.29 7.20 -13.02
N HIS A 134 1.47 5.88 -13.10
CA HIS A 134 0.78 4.92 -12.25
C HIS A 134 1.01 5.18 -10.75
N GLU A 135 2.27 5.30 -10.32
CA GLU A 135 2.61 5.60 -8.92
C GLU A 135 1.97 6.92 -8.45
N SER A 136 2.05 7.96 -9.29
CA SER A 136 1.45 9.27 -9.01
C SER A 136 -0.07 9.19 -8.89
N LEU A 137 -0.74 8.46 -9.79
CA LEU A 137 -2.19 8.31 -9.78
C LEU A 137 -2.68 7.54 -8.56
N LEU A 138 -1.98 6.50 -8.11
CA LEU A 138 -2.34 5.80 -6.87
C LEU A 138 -2.33 6.74 -5.65
N ASN A 139 -1.36 7.64 -5.59
CA ASN A 139 -1.30 8.68 -4.55
C ASN A 139 -2.45 9.68 -4.70
N TYR A 140 -2.72 10.18 -5.91
CA TYR A 140 -3.85 11.09 -6.15
C TYR A 140 -5.21 10.47 -5.81
N ILE A 141 -5.42 9.19 -6.15
CA ILE A 141 -6.61 8.43 -5.75
C ILE A 141 -6.73 8.40 -4.23
N SER A 142 -5.64 8.14 -3.51
CA SER A 142 -5.63 8.10 -2.04
C SER A 142 -5.99 9.45 -1.42
N PHE A 143 -5.39 10.54 -1.89
CA PHE A 143 -5.71 11.90 -1.42
C PHE A 143 -7.15 12.30 -1.75
N PHE A 144 -7.66 11.92 -2.91
CA PHE A 144 -9.05 12.15 -3.27
C PHE A 144 -10.02 11.38 -2.35
N MET A 145 -9.72 10.10 -2.07
CA MET A 145 -10.51 9.29 -1.13
C MET A 145 -10.52 9.94 0.27
N ILE A 146 -9.37 10.35 0.78
CA ILE A 146 -9.26 11.05 2.07
C ILE A 146 -10.08 12.34 2.05
N SER A 147 -9.95 13.16 1.00
CA SER A 147 -10.70 14.41 0.86
C SER A 147 -12.22 14.16 0.92
N CYS A 148 -12.71 13.14 0.21
CA CYS A 148 -14.11 12.73 0.27
C CYS A 148 -14.53 12.32 1.68
N ILE A 149 -13.71 11.53 2.37
CA ILE A 149 -13.97 11.10 3.75
C ILE A 149 -14.02 12.30 4.68
N VAL A 150 -13.14 13.29 4.54
CA VAL A 150 -13.11 14.50 5.38
C VAL A 150 -14.31 15.42 5.11
N VAL A 151 -14.83 15.46 3.88
CA VAL A 151 -16.08 16.20 3.61
C VAL A 151 -17.28 15.48 4.22
N LEU A 152 -17.24 14.15 4.28
CA LEU A 152 -18.38 13.33 4.68
C LEU A 152 -18.35 12.82 6.11
N TYR A 153 -17.25 12.90 6.87
CA TYR A 153 -17.09 12.17 8.13
C TYR A 153 -18.19 12.48 9.16
N LYS A 154 -18.69 13.72 9.20
CA LYS A 154 -19.81 14.11 10.10
C LYS A 154 -21.15 13.44 9.73
N LYS A 155 -21.29 13.01 8.49
CA LYS A 155 -22.47 12.33 7.94
C LYS A 155 -22.35 10.81 8.01
N ILE A 156 -21.18 10.27 8.35
CA ILE A 156 -20.95 8.83 8.49
C ILE A 156 -21.49 8.40 9.85
N LYS A 157 -22.43 7.44 9.84
CA LYS A 157 -23.04 6.88 11.06
C LYS A 157 -22.11 5.89 11.76
N GLU A 158 -21.36 5.10 10.98
CA GLU A 158 -20.42 4.10 11.50
C GLU A 158 -19.10 4.75 11.94
N LYS A 159 -18.95 5.02 13.24
CA LYS A 159 -17.69 5.56 13.80
C LYS A 159 -16.51 4.62 13.57
N GLU A 160 -16.77 3.32 13.50
CA GLU A 160 -15.82 2.25 13.24
C GLU A 160 -15.13 2.41 11.89
N VAL A 161 -15.87 2.84 10.85
CA VAL A 161 -15.32 3.09 9.52
C VAL A 161 -14.35 4.28 9.57
N ILE A 162 -14.71 5.33 10.31
CA ILE A 162 -13.82 6.49 10.51
C ILE A 162 -12.53 6.07 11.23
N LEU A 163 -12.65 5.28 12.30
CA LEU A 163 -11.50 4.75 13.04
C LEU A 163 -10.59 3.91 12.14
N PHE A 164 -11.17 3.00 11.36
CA PHE A 164 -10.44 2.18 10.40
C PHE A 164 -9.72 3.03 9.34
N VAL A 165 -10.36 4.07 8.80
CA VAL A 165 -9.74 4.98 7.85
C VAL A 165 -8.60 5.78 8.46
N THR A 166 -8.75 6.26 9.71
CA THR A 166 -7.67 7.01 10.37
C THR A 166 -6.39 6.19 10.55
N LEU A 167 -6.49 4.87 10.70
CA LEU A 167 -5.33 3.98 10.63
C LEU A 167 -4.68 4.00 9.24
N GLY A 168 -5.48 3.94 8.17
CA GLY A 168 -4.99 4.08 6.80
C GLY A 168 -4.27 5.41 6.57
N ILE A 169 -4.80 6.52 7.09
CA ILE A 169 -4.17 7.84 7.05
C ILE A 169 -2.84 7.85 7.80
N LEU A 170 -2.76 7.22 8.98
CA LEU A 170 -1.52 7.12 9.74
C LEU A 170 -0.45 6.34 8.99
N ILE A 171 -0.82 5.21 8.37
CA ILE A 171 0.10 4.40 7.55
C ILE A 171 0.52 5.18 6.30
N LEU A 172 -0.37 5.97 5.70
CA LEU A 172 -0.03 6.86 4.58
C LEU A 172 1.02 7.89 4.98
N ALA A 173 0.80 8.54 6.13
CA ALA A 173 1.72 9.55 6.65
C ALA A 173 3.11 8.95 6.93
N PHE A 174 3.15 7.76 7.52
CA PHE A 174 4.40 7.02 7.67
C PHE A 174 5.05 6.72 6.31
N SER A 175 4.27 6.23 5.33
CA SER A 175 4.76 5.90 4.00
C SER A 175 5.39 7.09 3.29
N ASN A 176 4.82 8.29 3.44
CA ASN A 176 5.39 9.54 2.92
C ASN A 176 6.78 9.82 3.50
N ILE A 177 7.00 9.56 4.79
CA ILE A 177 8.29 9.83 5.44
C ILE A 177 9.35 8.85 4.93
N VAL A 178 8.98 7.58 4.77
CA VAL A 178 9.95 6.51 4.45
C VAL A 178 10.11 6.22 2.96
N ASP A 179 9.35 6.85 2.05
CA ASP A 179 9.34 6.50 0.62
C ASP A 179 10.72 6.58 -0.06
N LYS A 180 11.58 7.50 0.39
CA LYS A 180 12.93 7.64 -0.15
C LYS A 180 13.87 6.50 0.25
N ILE A 181 13.51 5.72 1.28
CA ILE A 181 14.26 4.53 1.66
C ILE A 181 13.90 3.41 0.67
N PRO A 182 14.89 2.75 0.02
CA PRO A 182 14.61 1.72 -0.96
C PRO A 182 13.66 0.64 -0.43
N SER A 183 12.68 0.25 -1.25
CA SER A 183 11.62 -0.72 -0.93
C SER A 183 10.59 -0.32 0.13
N MET A 184 10.77 0.78 0.87
CA MET A 184 9.83 1.21 1.92
C MET A 184 8.57 1.88 1.35
N GLY A 185 8.60 2.37 0.11
CA GLY A 185 7.41 2.86 -0.60
C GLY A 185 6.27 1.83 -0.72
N ARG A 186 6.53 0.53 -0.52
CA ARG A 186 5.47 -0.50 -0.57
C ARG A 186 4.43 -0.35 0.55
N PHE A 187 4.70 0.40 1.61
CA PHE A 187 3.71 0.70 2.65
C PHE A 187 2.55 1.58 2.15
N TYR A 188 2.72 2.31 1.04
CA TYR A 188 1.61 2.97 0.35
C TYR A 188 0.51 1.98 -0.01
N THR A 189 0.87 0.77 -0.45
CA THR A 189 -0.09 -0.28 -0.82
C THR A 189 -0.96 -0.69 0.38
N VAL A 190 -0.37 -0.80 1.58
CA VAL A 190 -1.09 -1.15 2.81
C VAL A 190 -2.12 -0.07 3.16
N SER A 191 -1.68 1.19 3.11
CA SER A 191 -2.56 2.35 3.29
C SER A 191 -3.69 2.39 2.26
N GLN A 192 -3.35 2.27 0.97
CA GLN A 192 -4.29 2.29 -0.14
C GLN A 192 -5.36 1.21 0.00
N MET A 193 -4.99 0.02 0.46
CA MET A 193 -5.93 -1.07 0.69
C MET A 193 -6.95 -0.71 1.78
N ILE A 194 -6.50 -0.19 2.92
CA ILE A 194 -7.36 0.26 4.03
C ILE A 194 -8.25 1.42 3.59
N LEU A 195 -7.68 2.44 2.96
CA LEU A 195 -8.41 3.62 2.48
C LEU A 195 -9.48 3.24 1.44
N SER A 196 -9.17 2.31 0.53
CA SER A 196 -10.12 1.85 -0.47
C SER A 196 -11.31 1.12 0.15
N ILE A 197 -11.07 0.25 1.13
CA ILE A 197 -12.15 -0.43 1.88
C ILE A 197 -13.01 0.61 2.60
N GLY A 198 -12.38 1.53 3.34
CA GLY A 198 -13.10 2.58 4.07
C GLY A 198 -13.93 3.47 3.14
N PHE A 199 -13.38 3.84 1.99
CA PHE A 199 -14.08 4.63 0.97
C PHE A 199 -15.26 3.88 0.35
N ILE A 200 -15.11 2.57 0.07
CA ILE A 200 -16.20 1.72 -0.45
C ILE A 200 -17.34 1.65 0.57
N LEU A 201 -17.03 1.39 1.85
CA LEU A 201 -18.03 1.32 2.92
C LEU A 201 -18.75 2.66 3.11
N MET A 202 -18.01 3.76 3.18
CA MET A 202 -18.60 5.11 3.24
C MET A 202 -19.52 5.40 2.05
N SER A 203 -19.07 5.04 0.84
CA SER A 203 -19.86 5.25 -0.39
C SER A 203 -21.10 4.38 -0.43
N ALA A 204 -21.09 3.21 0.22
CA ALA A 204 -22.28 2.38 0.39
C ALA A 204 -23.29 3.04 1.34
N SER A 205 -22.84 3.51 2.50
CA SER A 205 -23.69 4.10 3.56
C SER A 205 -24.24 5.50 3.25
N TYR A 206 -23.59 6.28 2.39
CA TYR A 206 -24.05 7.64 2.05
C TYR A 206 -25.18 7.63 1.02
N GLU A 207 -26.28 8.37 1.21
CA GLU A 207 -27.46 8.25 0.32
C GLU A 207 -27.44 9.17 -0.92
N ASN A 208 -26.60 10.22 -0.93
CA ASN A 208 -26.64 11.23 -1.99
C ASN A 208 -26.12 10.68 -3.34
N LYS A 209 -27.05 10.47 -4.28
CA LYS A 209 -26.77 9.91 -5.61
C LYS A 209 -25.87 10.82 -6.47
N ILE A 210 -26.01 12.14 -6.37
CA ILE A 210 -25.19 13.10 -7.15
C ILE A 210 -23.73 12.98 -6.72
N PHE A 211 -23.48 12.96 -5.40
CA PHE A 211 -22.13 12.78 -4.87
C PHE A 211 -21.52 11.45 -5.33
N LYS A 212 -22.27 10.35 -5.26
CA LYS A 212 -21.79 9.04 -5.75
C LYS A 212 -21.44 9.08 -7.24
N ARG A 213 -22.27 9.73 -8.06
CA ARG A 213 -22.02 9.85 -9.50
C ARG A 213 -20.75 10.64 -9.77
N ILE A 214 -20.59 11.80 -9.13
CA ILE A 214 -19.41 12.66 -9.29
C ILE A 214 -18.14 11.93 -8.84
N THR A 215 -18.15 11.35 -7.63
CA THR A 215 -16.99 10.61 -7.11
C THR A 215 -16.63 9.40 -7.97
N PHE A 216 -17.63 8.66 -8.45
CA PHE A 216 -17.40 7.56 -9.40
C PHE A 216 -16.77 8.07 -10.70
N SER A 217 -17.31 9.12 -11.30
CA SER A 217 -16.79 9.68 -12.56
C SER A 217 -15.34 10.16 -12.43
N ILE A 218 -15.00 10.84 -11.32
CA ILE A 218 -13.64 11.31 -11.08
C ILE A 218 -12.66 10.15 -10.88
N LEU A 219 -13.07 9.11 -10.14
CA LEU A 219 -12.20 7.97 -9.84
C LEU A 219 -12.11 6.94 -10.96
N LEU A 220 -13.07 6.90 -11.89
CA LEU A 220 -13.16 5.88 -12.94
C LEU A 220 -11.90 5.85 -13.79
N PHE A 221 -11.54 6.98 -14.41
CA PHE A 221 -10.42 7.04 -15.35
C PHE A 221 -9.06 6.73 -14.68
N PRO A 222 -8.68 7.36 -13.56
CA PRO A 222 -7.46 7.02 -12.82
C PRO A 222 -7.39 5.54 -12.42
N SER A 223 -8.51 4.98 -11.94
CA SER A 223 -8.55 3.59 -11.47
C SER A 223 -8.41 2.60 -12.62
N VAL A 224 -9.09 2.85 -13.75
CA VAL A 224 -8.97 2.01 -14.95
C VAL A 224 -7.53 2.05 -15.48
N PHE A 225 -6.92 3.23 -15.54
CA PHE A 225 -5.52 3.35 -15.92
C PHE A 225 -4.61 2.51 -15.01
N CYS A 226 -4.78 2.58 -13.69
CA CYS A 226 -3.98 1.80 -12.77
C CYS A 226 -4.18 0.28 -12.94
N ILE A 227 -5.42 -0.16 -13.16
CA ILE A 227 -5.72 -1.57 -13.47
C ILE A 227 -5.00 -2.01 -14.74
N LEU A 228 -5.05 -1.21 -15.81
CA LEU A 228 -4.40 -1.53 -17.09
C LEU A 228 -2.87 -1.63 -16.96
N VAL A 229 -2.25 -0.71 -16.22
CA VAL A 229 -0.80 -0.79 -15.95
C VAL A 229 -0.45 -2.02 -15.13
N THR A 230 -1.27 -2.36 -14.13
CA THR A 230 -1.04 -3.54 -13.30
C THR A 230 -1.23 -4.85 -14.09
N LEU A 231 -2.21 -4.89 -15.01
CA LEU A 231 -2.40 -5.98 -15.97
C LEU A 231 -1.22 -6.10 -16.93
N ARG A 232 -0.66 -4.98 -17.38
CA ARG A 232 0.56 -5.02 -18.19
C ARG A 232 1.72 -5.65 -17.43
N TYR A 233 1.93 -5.30 -16.16
CA TYR A 233 2.91 -5.99 -15.34
C TYR A 233 2.62 -7.48 -15.22
N CYS A 234 1.35 -7.90 -15.15
CA CYS A 234 0.99 -9.33 -15.20
C CYS A 234 1.57 -10.00 -16.44
N ILE A 235 1.34 -9.42 -17.63
CA ILE A 235 1.83 -9.96 -18.90
C ILE A 235 3.36 -9.96 -18.97
N ASP A 236 4.01 -8.93 -18.44
CA ASP A 236 5.48 -8.82 -18.45
C ASP A 236 6.15 -9.86 -17.52
N TYR A 237 5.49 -10.25 -16.42
CA TYR A 237 6.04 -11.20 -15.42
C TYR A 237 5.52 -12.63 -15.53
N MET A 238 4.38 -12.85 -16.19
CA MET A 238 3.78 -14.18 -16.36
C MET A 238 3.94 -14.62 -17.83
N GLY A 239 4.63 -15.73 -18.04
CA GLY A 239 4.59 -16.41 -19.34
C GLY A 239 3.26 -17.14 -19.53
N PHE A 240 2.93 -17.49 -20.78
CA PHE A 240 1.80 -18.36 -21.11
C PHE A 240 1.83 -19.66 -20.29
N TYR A 241 3.04 -20.18 -20.09
CA TYR A 241 3.31 -21.36 -19.27
C TYR A 241 2.99 -21.15 -17.78
N THR A 242 3.12 -19.94 -17.21
CA THR A 242 2.78 -19.69 -15.80
C THR A 242 1.28 -19.84 -15.52
N LEU A 243 0.42 -19.64 -16.52
CA LEU A 243 -1.03 -19.81 -16.39
C LEU A 243 -1.50 -21.25 -16.63
N LEU A 244 -0.77 -22.03 -17.43
CA LEU A 244 -1.12 -23.40 -17.81
C LEU A 244 -0.38 -24.47 -17.00
N LEU A 245 0.79 -24.13 -16.44
CA LEU A 245 1.56 -25.02 -15.59
C LEU A 245 1.05 -24.96 -14.15
N ASN A 246 0.61 -26.11 -13.66
CA ASN A 246 0.40 -26.38 -12.26
C ASN A 246 1.42 -27.45 -11.82
N PRO A 247 1.55 -27.77 -10.52
CA PRO A 247 2.52 -28.76 -10.05
C PRO A 247 2.39 -30.15 -10.69
N LEU A 248 1.21 -30.48 -11.24
CA LEU A 248 0.93 -31.74 -11.93
C LEU A 248 1.32 -31.69 -13.41
N THR A 249 1.20 -30.53 -14.07
CA THR A 249 1.52 -30.36 -15.49
C THR A 249 2.95 -29.89 -15.71
N SER A 250 3.57 -29.23 -14.73
CA SER A 250 4.95 -28.72 -14.78
C SER A 250 6.01 -29.74 -15.21
N PRO A 251 5.95 -31.04 -14.85
CA PRO A 251 6.94 -32.02 -15.29
C PRO A 251 6.86 -32.35 -16.79
N PHE A 252 5.76 -32.01 -17.47
CA PHE A 252 5.47 -32.42 -18.85
C PHE A 252 5.75 -31.33 -19.89
N PHE A 253 6.17 -30.14 -19.47
CA PHE A 253 6.48 -29.04 -20.38
C PHE A 253 7.90 -28.51 -20.11
N GLU A 254 8.73 -28.47 -21.14
CA GLU A 254 10.03 -27.79 -21.10
C GLU A 254 9.83 -26.28 -21.29
N MET A 255 10.39 -25.46 -20.40
CA MET A 255 10.27 -24.01 -20.48
C MET A 255 11.10 -23.46 -21.63
N THR A 256 10.47 -23.24 -22.79
CA THR A 256 11.09 -22.52 -23.91
C THR A 256 10.50 -21.11 -24.01
N SER A 257 11.28 -20.11 -23.54
CA SER A 257 11.11 -18.65 -23.70
C SER A 257 9.95 -17.94 -22.95
N ASN A 258 10.22 -16.71 -22.51
CA ASN A 258 9.24 -15.80 -21.94
C ASN A 258 8.39 -15.17 -23.07
N LEU A 259 7.13 -14.78 -22.79
CA LEU A 259 6.27 -14.10 -23.78
C LEU A 259 6.89 -12.80 -24.36
N ARG A 260 7.88 -12.23 -23.67
CA ARG A 260 8.64 -11.07 -24.12
C ARG A 260 9.55 -11.36 -25.31
N ASP A 261 9.96 -12.62 -25.50
CA ASP A 261 10.84 -13.03 -26.60
C ASP A 261 10.07 -13.27 -27.92
N LEU A 262 8.73 -13.11 -27.89
CA LEU A 262 7.83 -13.27 -29.03
C LEU A 262 7.34 -11.93 -29.63
N TYR A 263 7.79 -10.79 -29.10
CA TYR A 263 7.42 -9.43 -29.55
C TYR A 263 8.63 -8.50 -29.70
#